data_AF-A0A7S2UB11-F1
#
_entry.id   AF-A0A7S2UB11-F1
#
_cell.length_a   1.000
_cell.length_b   1.000
_cell.length_c   1.000
_cell.angle_alpha   90.00
_cell.angle_beta   90.00
_cell.angle_gamma   90.00
#
_symmetry.space_group_name_H-M   'P 1'
#
loop_
_entity.id
_entity.type
_entity.pdbx_description
1 polymer ?
#
loop_
_entity_poly.entity_id
_entity_poly.type
_entity_poly.pdbx_seq_one_letter_code
_entity_poly.pdbx_strand_id
1 'polypeptide(L)'
;MSCRLGRMWVALALLFVAVEGSKNLETMEYDVYPRRHSEEAAVIEWGHSAVISAIDACVASFGPQTSRGAFFEVEAAPILASPIDGNIFGKPEGDNAEVKTYVKDMELKPLDNAEEIHGNMVVMSNAGGLSGVLLAAIAKKSGAGALMVVNVDPNHPDLIERIEPVTEDEEEFAKEIDFPVVMVSYSSAGTLTSGGDESSHGMPDRVRLYAGGDRPFFEDVVSQNPTVYLIHNLLSSEECDALVAAAEGKFDLIDSNNLLEDVATPGQKKQVERAHLWKGKLASHSGQEVEERIEQVTAFPKEHFSDFVIYKYSGEGSYLGPHFDEHPSLGGPMATLQIFLNDVEDGGEVVFPSSDEDDQLPVKIAPLKGLAIVHHNTDENYLLDPATIHADLPLKVKGGFKYVAKKYVYTLPVQPSRRIMMPLVAGVCGGKLPQAIILLHNLLLEKFGAEKGTLYFDKLCLFLPALVLMGLGSLLATFVQGKNTKVEEKKGKAKKTGTKKKQKPKSS
;
A
#
# COMPACT_ATOMS: atom_id res chain seq x y z
N MET A 1 -26.59 19.79 1.06
CA MET A 1 -25.97 21.13 0.85
C MET A 1 -25.38 21.72 2.14
N SER A 2 -25.93 21.42 3.33
CA SER A 2 -25.36 21.87 4.63
C SER A 2 -24.02 21.20 5.00
N CYS A 3 -23.84 19.89 4.74
CA CYS A 3 -22.58 19.17 5.03
C CYS A 3 -21.38 19.63 4.19
N ARG A 4 -21.58 20.18 2.98
CA ARG A 4 -20.48 20.66 2.12
C ARG A 4 -19.91 22.00 2.57
N LEU A 5 -20.72 22.86 3.20
CA LEU A 5 -20.22 24.13 3.74
C LEU A 5 -19.36 23.89 4.98
N GLY A 6 -19.78 23.02 5.92
CA GLY A 6 -19.00 22.69 7.12
C GLY A 6 -17.63 22.09 6.82
N ARG A 7 -17.55 21.16 5.86
CA ARG A 7 -16.29 20.50 5.46
C ARG A 7 -15.28 21.44 4.81
N MET A 8 -15.75 22.50 4.14
CA MET A 8 -14.89 23.54 3.59
C MET A 8 -14.27 24.42 4.70
N TRP A 9 -14.94 24.58 5.84
CA TRP A 9 -14.41 25.31 7.00
C TRP A 9 -13.31 24.51 7.73
N VAL A 10 -13.35 23.17 7.75
CA VAL A 10 -12.29 22.33 8.34
C VAL A 10 -11.02 22.36 7.48
N ALA A 11 -11.16 22.28 6.16
CA ALA A 11 -10.05 22.44 5.22
C ALA A 11 -9.45 23.86 5.25
N LEU A 12 -10.31 24.89 5.35
CA LEU A 12 -9.87 26.26 5.58
C LEU A 12 -9.23 26.42 6.96
N ALA A 13 -9.71 25.72 7.98
CA ALA A 13 -9.15 25.76 9.32
C ALA A 13 -7.75 25.16 9.34
N LEU A 14 -7.40 24.19 8.50
CA LEU A 14 -6.03 23.72 8.35
C LEU A 14 -5.13 24.70 7.57
N LEU A 15 -5.67 25.36 6.55
CA LEU A 15 -4.97 26.46 5.88
C LEU A 15 -4.80 27.67 6.83
N PHE A 16 -5.73 27.89 7.74
CA PHE A 16 -5.69 28.93 8.78
C PHE A 16 -4.85 28.51 9.99
N VAL A 17 -4.81 27.25 10.38
CA VAL A 17 -3.92 26.70 11.43
C VAL A 17 -2.45 26.90 11.01
N ALA A 18 -2.17 26.80 9.70
CA ALA A 18 -0.87 27.11 9.13
C ALA A 18 -0.53 28.61 9.08
N VAL A 19 -1.51 29.53 9.24
CA VAL A 19 -1.33 30.98 9.03
C VAL A 19 -1.59 31.83 10.29
N GLU A 20 -2.48 31.42 11.20
CA GLU A 20 -2.81 32.13 12.44
C GLU A 20 -3.01 31.14 13.61
N GLY A 21 -1.94 30.93 14.40
CA GLY A 21 -2.03 30.85 15.87
C GLY A 21 -2.79 29.69 16.54
N SER A 22 -2.99 28.52 15.92
CA SER A 22 -3.73 27.41 16.55
C SER A 22 -2.99 26.07 16.48
N LYS A 23 -2.32 25.69 17.58
CA LYS A 23 -1.63 24.40 17.87
C LYS A 23 -0.41 24.06 16.97
N ASN A 24 0.75 23.86 17.61
CA ASN A 24 1.95 23.34 16.96
C ASN A 24 1.79 21.84 16.72
N LEU A 25 1.88 21.40 15.45
CA LEU A 25 1.78 19.99 15.05
C LEU A 25 2.75 19.09 15.83
N GLU A 26 3.90 19.61 16.26
CA GLU A 26 4.87 18.80 17.01
C GLU A 26 4.45 18.52 18.46
N THR A 27 3.52 19.30 19.04
CA THR A 27 3.18 19.25 20.46
C THR A 27 1.76 18.76 20.75
N MET A 28 1.06 18.29 19.72
CA MET A 28 -0.27 17.71 19.89
C MET A 28 -0.19 16.29 20.45
N GLU A 29 -1.25 15.87 21.12
CA GLU A 29 -1.45 14.46 21.47
C GLU A 29 -2.00 13.73 20.24
N TYR A 30 -1.48 12.52 19.99
CA TYR A 30 -1.76 11.76 18.78
C TYR A 30 -2.06 10.30 19.12
N ASP A 31 -2.92 9.69 18.32
CA ASP A 31 -2.94 8.24 18.17
C ASP A 31 -1.74 7.81 17.31
N VAL A 32 -0.86 7.02 17.92
CA VAL A 32 0.42 6.63 17.32
C VAL A 32 0.31 5.25 16.67
N TYR A 33 0.85 5.17 15.46
CA TYR A 33 0.94 3.98 14.63
C TYR A 33 2.37 3.80 14.08
N PRO A 34 2.75 2.59 13.66
CA PRO A 34 1.99 1.35 13.79
C PRO A 34 1.93 0.85 15.24
N ARG A 35 0.84 0.16 15.56
CA ARG A 35 0.61 -0.60 16.80
C ARG A 35 0.87 -2.09 16.58
N ARG A 36 0.66 -2.57 15.34
CA ARG A 36 0.96 -3.96 14.99
C ARG A 36 2.43 -4.17 14.62
N HIS A 37 2.92 -5.37 14.85
CA HIS A 37 4.29 -5.77 14.52
C HIS A 37 4.35 -7.09 13.74
N SER A 38 5.46 -7.33 13.03
CA SER A 38 5.62 -8.57 12.25
C SER A 38 5.69 -9.83 13.12
N GLU A 39 6.09 -9.70 14.39
CA GLU A 39 6.24 -10.84 15.31
C GLU A 39 4.89 -11.43 15.74
N GLU A 40 3.81 -10.67 15.65
CA GLU A 40 2.45 -11.08 16.01
C GLU A 40 1.59 -11.39 14.78
N ALA A 41 2.12 -11.21 13.57
CA ALA A 41 1.41 -11.55 12.34
C ALA A 41 1.29 -13.08 12.21
N ALA A 42 0.06 -13.56 11.98
CA ALA A 42 -0.25 -14.95 11.72
C ALA A 42 -1.24 -15.07 10.57
N VAL A 43 -1.31 -16.26 9.99
CA VAL A 43 -2.21 -16.54 8.88
C VAL A 43 -2.97 -17.81 9.16
N ILE A 44 -4.28 -17.77 8.87
CA ILE A 44 -5.14 -18.94 8.87
C ILE A 44 -5.46 -19.29 7.41
N GLU A 45 -5.07 -20.50 7.00
CA GLU A 45 -5.34 -21.03 5.67
C GLU A 45 -6.32 -22.19 5.67
N TRP A 46 -7.11 -22.27 4.60
CA TRP A 46 -7.97 -23.41 4.32
C TRP A 46 -8.15 -23.59 2.81
N GLY A 47 -8.67 -24.76 2.42
CA GLY A 47 -8.95 -25.10 1.03
C GLY A 47 -8.26 -26.38 0.57
N HIS A 48 -8.46 -26.69 -0.71
CA HIS A 48 -7.95 -27.89 -1.35
C HIS A 48 -6.87 -27.50 -2.36
N SER A 49 -5.98 -28.42 -2.74
CA SER A 49 -4.73 -28.20 -3.50
C SER A 49 -4.76 -27.29 -4.76
N ALA A 50 -5.93 -26.87 -5.25
CA ALA A 50 -6.08 -25.94 -6.37
C ALA A 50 -6.50 -24.51 -5.98
N VAL A 51 -7.09 -24.31 -4.79
CA VAL A 51 -7.53 -23.00 -4.28
C VAL A 51 -7.26 -22.95 -2.78
N ILE A 52 -6.30 -22.12 -2.39
CA ILE A 52 -5.97 -21.86 -0.99
C ILE A 52 -6.51 -20.47 -0.66
N SER A 53 -7.39 -20.43 0.34
CA SER A 53 -7.86 -19.19 0.95
C SER A 53 -7.05 -18.94 2.22
N ALA A 54 -6.82 -17.65 2.52
CA ALA A 54 -6.07 -17.23 3.69
C ALA A 54 -6.69 -15.98 4.28
N ILE A 55 -6.68 -15.86 5.60
CA ILE A 55 -7.04 -14.65 6.34
C ILE A 55 -5.90 -14.23 7.27
N ASP A 56 -5.80 -12.93 7.49
CA ASP A 56 -4.86 -12.33 8.44
C ASP A 56 -5.36 -12.54 9.88
N ALA A 57 -4.42 -12.74 10.78
CA ALA A 57 -4.65 -12.93 12.20
C ALA A 57 -3.54 -12.28 13.03
N CYS A 58 -3.87 -11.85 14.25
CA CYS A 58 -2.90 -11.34 15.21
C CYS A 58 -2.76 -12.29 16.40
N VAL A 59 -1.53 -12.69 16.73
CA VAL A 59 -1.24 -13.60 17.84
C VAL A 59 -1.25 -12.83 19.16
N ALA A 60 -1.92 -13.37 20.17
CA ALA A 60 -1.91 -12.81 21.52
C ALA A 60 -0.49 -12.72 22.12
N SER A 61 -0.28 -11.86 23.12
CA SER A 61 1.01 -11.75 23.83
C SER A 61 1.35 -12.95 24.72
N PHE A 62 0.42 -13.90 24.85
CA PHE A 62 0.53 -15.12 25.64
C PHE A 62 0.24 -16.37 24.80
N GLY A 63 0.50 -17.54 25.38
CA GLY A 63 0.52 -18.80 24.63
C GLY A 63 1.74 -18.93 23.70
N PRO A 64 1.81 -19.99 22.90
CA PRO A 64 2.84 -20.16 21.88
C PRO A 64 2.87 -18.98 20.91
N GLN A 65 4.07 -18.45 20.67
CA GLN A 65 4.30 -17.31 19.77
C GLN A 65 4.80 -17.78 18.40
N THR A 66 4.66 -16.95 17.37
CA THR A 66 5.10 -17.22 15.99
C THR A 66 6.56 -17.66 15.87
N SER A 67 7.44 -17.15 16.73
CA SER A 67 8.86 -17.52 16.82
C SER A 67 9.09 -18.99 17.22
N ARG A 68 8.08 -19.64 17.79
CA ARG A 68 8.09 -21.04 18.23
C ARG A 68 7.28 -21.92 17.26
N GLY A 69 7.59 -21.85 15.96
CA GLY A 69 6.83 -22.51 14.87
C GLY A 69 6.24 -23.89 15.19
N ALA A 70 7.04 -24.83 15.69
CA ALA A 70 6.56 -26.19 16.01
C ALA A 70 5.48 -26.27 17.12
N PHE A 71 5.38 -25.25 17.98
CA PHE A 71 4.36 -25.15 19.05
C PHE A 71 3.22 -24.20 18.68
N PHE A 72 3.42 -23.35 17.68
CA PHE A 72 2.43 -22.38 17.21
C PHE A 72 1.60 -22.93 16.05
N GLU A 73 2.23 -23.68 15.14
CA GLU A 73 1.57 -24.22 13.98
C GLU A 73 0.56 -25.30 14.38
N VAL A 74 -0.70 -25.04 14.07
CA VAL A 74 -1.82 -25.93 14.41
C VAL A 74 -2.63 -26.23 13.16
N GLU A 75 -2.98 -27.50 12.99
CA GLU A 75 -3.92 -27.93 11.97
C GLU A 75 -5.09 -28.63 12.66
N ALA A 76 -6.25 -27.98 12.66
CA ALA A 76 -7.42 -28.36 13.46
C ALA A 76 -8.73 -28.05 12.73
N ALA A 77 -9.83 -28.67 13.15
CA ALA A 77 -11.16 -28.25 12.71
C ALA A 77 -11.56 -26.99 13.49
N PRO A 78 -12.09 -25.94 12.84
CA PRO A 78 -12.65 -24.79 13.53
C PRO A 78 -14.09 -25.10 14.01
N ILE A 79 -14.33 -24.98 15.32
CA ILE A 79 -15.61 -25.29 15.96
C ILE A 79 -16.15 -24.02 16.63
N LEU A 80 -17.39 -23.66 16.32
CA LEU A 80 -18.04 -22.51 16.95
C LEU A 80 -18.33 -22.81 18.43
N ALA A 81 -17.99 -21.88 19.32
CA ALA A 81 -18.27 -22.03 20.74
C ALA A 81 -19.77 -21.94 21.05
N SER A 82 -20.21 -22.70 22.05
CA SER A 82 -21.53 -22.59 22.65
C SER A 82 -21.41 -22.40 24.17
N PRO A 83 -21.81 -21.26 24.74
CA PRO A 83 -22.13 -19.99 24.07
C PRO A 83 -20.91 -19.35 23.37
N ILE A 84 -21.16 -18.55 22.33
CA ILE A 84 -20.12 -17.96 21.45
C ILE A 84 -19.21 -16.96 22.18
N ASP A 85 -19.73 -16.33 23.22
CA ASP A 85 -19.12 -15.23 23.97
C ASP A 85 -18.64 -15.67 25.37
N GLY A 86 -18.49 -16.98 25.57
CA GLY A 86 -17.94 -17.57 26.79
C GLY A 86 -18.96 -17.84 27.90
N ASN A 87 -18.61 -18.78 28.79
CA ASN A 87 -19.48 -19.28 29.85
C ASN A 87 -18.89 -18.96 31.24
N ILE A 88 -19.54 -18.07 31.99
CA ILE A 88 -19.17 -17.69 33.36
C ILE A 88 -20.35 -17.88 34.32
N PHE A 89 -20.08 -18.26 35.57
CA PHE A 89 -21.11 -18.22 36.61
C PHE A 89 -21.52 -16.78 36.94
N GLY A 90 -22.83 -16.54 37.09
CA GLY A 90 -23.35 -15.27 37.59
C GLY A 90 -23.40 -14.13 36.57
N LYS A 91 -23.31 -14.42 35.26
CA LYS A 91 -23.55 -13.41 34.20
C LYS A 91 -24.92 -12.75 34.47
N PRO A 92 -24.98 -11.45 34.75
CA PRO A 92 -26.24 -10.79 35.03
C PRO A 92 -27.10 -10.81 33.76
N GLU A 93 -28.31 -11.35 33.86
CA GLU A 93 -29.30 -11.30 32.78
C GLU A 93 -29.89 -9.88 32.71
N GLY A 94 -29.57 -9.12 31.65
CA GLY A 94 -30.24 -7.86 31.28
C GLY A 94 -29.33 -6.62 31.16
N ASP A 95 -29.82 -5.60 30.46
CA ASP A 95 -29.13 -4.33 30.08
C ASP A 95 -28.63 -3.45 31.24
N ASN A 96 -28.77 -3.87 32.50
CA ASN A 96 -28.33 -3.11 33.67
C ASN A 96 -27.48 -3.97 34.59
N ALA A 97 -26.18 -3.98 34.36
CA ALA A 97 -25.23 -4.61 35.26
C ALA A 97 -23.94 -3.78 35.39
N GLU A 98 -23.99 -2.73 36.21
CA GLU A 98 -22.79 -2.26 36.89
C GLU A 98 -22.44 -3.27 37.99
N VAL A 99 -21.69 -4.31 37.65
CA VAL A 99 -21.02 -5.15 38.65
C VAL A 99 -19.53 -5.14 38.31
N LYS A 100 -18.76 -4.33 39.06
CA LYS A 100 -17.31 -4.45 39.13
C LYS A 100 -16.96 -5.73 39.89
N THR A 101 -17.12 -6.87 39.22
CA THR A 101 -16.62 -8.15 39.71
C THR A 101 -15.14 -8.22 39.37
N TYR A 102 -14.27 -8.44 40.37
CA TYR A 102 -12.86 -8.68 40.09
C TYR A 102 -12.72 -9.99 39.30
N VAL A 103 -11.79 -10.02 38.34
CA VAL A 103 -11.57 -11.16 37.43
C VAL A 103 -11.34 -12.46 38.22
N LYS A 104 -10.59 -12.38 39.31
CA LYS A 104 -10.36 -13.46 40.29
C LYS A 104 -11.64 -14.11 40.86
N ASP A 105 -12.72 -13.35 41.02
CA ASP A 105 -13.96 -13.84 41.63
C ASP A 105 -14.90 -14.49 40.60
N MET A 106 -14.53 -14.49 39.31
CA MET A 106 -15.29 -15.14 38.25
C MET A 106 -14.99 -16.64 38.18
N GLU A 107 -16.02 -17.47 38.39
CA GLU A 107 -15.92 -18.91 38.21
C GLU A 107 -16.16 -19.28 36.74
N LEU A 108 -15.07 -19.58 36.02
CA LEU A 108 -15.08 -19.95 34.60
C LEU A 108 -15.56 -21.40 34.40
N LYS A 109 -16.52 -21.60 33.49
CA LYS A 109 -17.03 -22.92 33.09
C LYS A 109 -16.48 -23.35 31.72
N PRO A 110 -16.38 -24.67 31.48
CA PRO A 110 -16.28 -25.19 30.12
C PRO A 110 -17.47 -24.74 29.26
N LEU A 111 -17.26 -24.69 27.96
CA LEU A 111 -18.30 -24.47 26.96
C LEU A 111 -19.25 -25.68 26.91
N ASP A 112 -20.50 -25.44 26.52
CA ASP A 112 -21.56 -26.45 26.50
C ASP A 112 -21.26 -27.56 25.48
N ASN A 113 -20.52 -27.25 24.42
CA ASN A 113 -20.02 -28.19 23.40
C ASN A 113 -18.53 -28.57 23.59
N ALA A 114 -18.01 -28.58 24.82
CA ALA A 114 -16.61 -28.90 25.11
C ALA A 114 -16.14 -30.25 24.53
N GLU A 115 -17.03 -31.25 24.42
CA GLU A 115 -16.68 -32.54 23.81
C GLU A 115 -16.28 -32.43 22.33
N GLU A 116 -16.87 -31.49 21.58
CA GLU A 116 -16.55 -31.24 20.17
C GLU A 116 -15.28 -30.37 20.01
N ILE A 117 -15.02 -29.52 21.01
CA ILE A 117 -13.90 -28.56 21.03
C ILE A 117 -12.57 -29.25 21.35
N HIS A 118 -12.58 -30.37 22.09
CA HIS A 118 -11.38 -31.00 22.58
C HIS A 118 -10.36 -31.33 21.46
N GLY A 119 -9.21 -30.63 21.46
CA GLY A 119 -8.14 -30.76 20.46
C GLY A 119 -8.37 -30.00 19.15
N ASN A 120 -9.50 -29.30 19.02
CA ASN A 120 -9.86 -28.49 17.86
C ASN A 120 -9.63 -27.00 18.11
N MET A 121 -9.72 -26.19 17.04
CA MET A 121 -9.69 -24.74 17.16
C MET A 121 -11.09 -24.27 17.55
N VAL A 122 -11.23 -23.58 18.68
CA VAL A 122 -12.51 -22.99 19.06
C VAL A 122 -12.61 -21.56 18.52
N VAL A 123 -13.78 -21.20 18.01
CA VAL A 123 -14.10 -19.87 17.51
C VAL A 123 -15.04 -19.18 18.48
N MET A 124 -14.61 -18.04 19.03
CA MET A 124 -15.35 -17.24 20.00
C MET A 124 -15.45 -15.78 19.54
N SER A 125 -16.41 -15.03 20.05
CA SER A 125 -16.51 -13.57 19.79
C SER A 125 -16.27 -12.76 21.06
N ASN A 126 -15.77 -11.53 20.90
CA ASN A 126 -15.63 -10.57 21.98
C ASN A 126 -16.93 -9.82 22.33
N ALA A 127 -18.09 -10.25 21.80
CA ALA A 127 -19.39 -9.61 21.97
C ALA A 127 -19.85 -9.53 23.44
N GLY A 128 -19.49 -10.53 24.24
CA GLY A 128 -19.99 -10.71 25.61
C GLY A 128 -19.26 -9.86 26.67
N GLY A 129 -18.36 -8.97 26.25
CA GLY A 129 -17.59 -8.10 27.15
C GLY A 129 -16.52 -8.83 27.98
N LEU A 130 -16.27 -10.12 27.73
CA LEU A 130 -15.14 -10.84 28.31
C LEU A 130 -13.85 -10.46 27.58
N SER A 131 -12.77 -10.29 28.33
CA SER A 131 -11.45 -10.08 27.75
C SER A 131 -10.98 -11.30 26.98
N GLY A 132 -10.10 -11.10 26.00
CA GLY A 132 -9.54 -12.20 25.21
C GLY A 132 -8.77 -13.22 26.05
N VAL A 133 -8.19 -12.81 27.18
CA VAL A 133 -7.54 -13.70 28.15
C VAL A 133 -8.55 -14.63 28.82
N LEU A 134 -9.71 -14.10 29.23
CA LEU A 134 -10.77 -14.90 29.84
C LEU A 134 -11.39 -15.88 28.83
N LEU A 135 -11.58 -15.45 27.58
CA LEU A 135 -11.99 -16.35 26.49
C LEU A 135 -10.98 -17.49 26.32
N ALA A 136 -9.68 -17.19 26.36
CA ALA A 136 -8.62 -18.20 26.31
C ALA A 136 -8.67 -19.16 27.51
N ALA A 137 -8.91 -18.66 28.72
CA ALA A 137 -9.04 -19.51 29.90
C ALA A 137 -10.27 -20.46 29.83
N ILE A 138 -11.40 -19.96 29.30
CA ILE A 138 -12.60 -20.77 29.03
C ILE A 138 -12.32 -21.83 27.95
N ALA A 139 -11.66 -21.45 26.86
CA ALA A 139 -11.23 -22.35 25.80
C ALA A 139 -10.30 -23.46 26.34
N LYS A 140 -9.34 -23.10 27.20
CA LYS A 140 -8.44 -24.05 27.89
C LYS A 140 -9.23 -25.08 28.69
N LYS A 141 -10.18 -24.62 29.52
CA LYS A 141 -11.06 -25.49 30.32
C LYS A 141 -11.92 -26.41 29.47
N SER A 142 -12.22 -26.00 28.23
CA SER A 142 -12.97 -26.78 27.25
C SER A 142 -12.08 -27.72 26.43
N GLY A 143 -10.76 -27.75 26.67
CA GLY A 143 -9.81 -28.63 26.00
C GLY A 143 -9.39 -28.18 24.60
N ALA A 144 -9.54 -26.90 24.26
CA ALA A 144 -9.21 -26.38 22.93
C ALA A 144 -7.72 -26.56 22.59
N GLY A 145 -7.44 -26.86 21.32
CA GLY A 145 -6.08 -26.92 20.76
C GLY A 145 -5.59 -25.60 20.14
N ALA A 146 -6.51 -24.67 19.87
CA ALA A 146 -6.25 -23.28 19.49
C ALA A 146 -7.51 -22.45 19.77
N LEU A 147 -7.37 -21.13 19.92
CA LEU A 147 -8.49 -20.19 20.01
C LEU A 147 -8.38 -19.13 18.92
N MET A 148 -9.48 -18.94 18.19
CA MET A 148 -9.70 -17.80 17.30
C MET A 148 -10.76 -16.90 17.90
N VAL A 149 -10.38 -15.68 18.27
CA VAL A 149 -11.28 -14.62 18.72
C VAL A 149 -11.65 -13.76 17.53
N VAL A 150 -12.95 -13.65 17.26
CA VAL A 150 -13.48 -12.77 16.21
C VAL A 150 -13.83 -11.43 16.84
N ASN A 151 -13.25 -10.35 16.34
CA ASN A 151 -13.66 -9.00 16.70
C ASN A 151 -15.03 -8.72 16.06
N VAL A 152 -16.02 -8.37 16.88
CA VAL A 152 -17.38 -8.00 16.44
C VAL A 152 -17.77 -6.57 16.83
N ASP A 153 -16.80 -5.71 17.16
CA ASP A 153 -17.06 -4.30 17.41
C ASP A 153 -17.71 -3.65 16.16
N PRO A 154 -18.95 -3.14 16.26
CA PRO A 154 -19.62 -2.53 15.11
C PRO A 154 -18.97 -1.25 14.62
N ASN A 155 -18.18 -0.56 15.46
CA ASN A 155 -17.50 0.68 15.09
C ASN A 155 -16.17 0.41 14.37
N HIS A 156 -15.49 -0.67 14.75
CA HIS A 156 -14.19 -1.07 14.20
C HIS A 156 -14.15 -2.58 13.87
N PRO A 157 -14.98 -3.06 12.93
CA PRO A 157 -15.12 -4.49 12.65
C PRO A 157 -13.86 -5.12 12.01
N ASP A 158 -13.04 -4.29 11.38
CA ASP A 158 -11.82 -4.69 10.68
C ASP A 158 -10.55 -4.56 11.55
N LEU A 159 -10.68 -3.97 12.75
CA LEU A 159 -9.57 -3.87 13.70
C LEU A 159 -9.15 -5.24 14.20
N ILE A 160 -7.86 -5.54 14.05
CA ILE A 160 -7.20 -6.71 14.62
C ILE A 160 -6.08 -6.20 15.51
N GLU A 161 -6.13 -6.56 16.79
CA GLU A 161 -5.12 -6.15 17.77
C GLU A 161 -4.52 -7.34 18.50
N ARG A 162 -3.36 -7.11 19.11
CA ARG A 162 -2.74 -8.08 19.99
C ARG A 162 -3.55 -8.17 21.27
N ILE A 163 -4.05 -9.36 21.59
CA ILE A 163 -4.70 -9.60 22.88
C ILE A 163 -3.61 -9.63 23.97
N GLU A 164 -3.75 -8.75 24.96
CA GLU A 164 -2.84 -8.65 26.09
C GLU A 164 -3.59 -8.74 27.43
N PRO A 165 -2.95 -9.28 28.50
CA PRO A 165 -3.49 -9.17 29.84
C PRO A 165 -3.39 -7.72 30.34
N VAL A 166 -4.52 -7.18 30.82
CA VAL A 166 -4.62 -5.80 31.30
C VAL A 166 -4.49 -5.73 32.83
N THR A 167 -4.75 -6.84 33.52
CA THR A 167 -4.74 -6.92 34.99
C THR A 167 -3.82 -8.04 35.49
N GLU A 168 -3.35 -7.92 36.74
CA GLU A 168 -2.54 -8.97 37.38
C GLU A 168 -3.26 -10.33 37.42
N ASP A 169 -4.58 -10.32 37.63
CA ASP A 169 -5.41 -11.53 37.60
C ASP A 169 -5.40 -12.19 36.21
N GLU A 170 -5.48 -11.39 35.14
CA GLU A 170 -5.39 -11.89 33.77
C GLU A 170 -3.99 -12.41 33.43
N GLU A 171 -2.93 -11.83 33.99
CA GLU A 171 -1.58 -12.37 33.80
C GLU A 171 -1.44 -13.80 34.35
N GLU A 172 -2.12 -14.14 35.44
CA GLU A 172 -2.10 -15.51 35.97
C GLU A 172 -2.77 -16.48 35.01
N PHE A 173 -3.95 -16.13 34.49
CA PHE A 173 -4.63 -16.94 33.47
C PHE A 173 -3.79 -17.07 32.20
N ALA A 174 -3.20 -15.97 31.72
CA ALA A 174 -2.37 -15.94 30.52
C ALA A 174 -1.15 -16.87 30.61
N LYS A 175 -0.52 -16.99 31.79
CA LYS A 175 0.61 -17.91 32.04
C LYS A 175 0.23 -19.38 31.93
N GLU A 176 -1.03 -19.71 32.17
CA GLU A 176 -1.52 -21.08 32.05
C GLU A 176 -1.82 -21.46 30.59
N ILE A 177 -2.03 -20.50 29.68
CA ILE A 177 -2.36 -20.79 28.28
C ILE A 177 -1.14 -21.37 27.54
N ASP A 178 -1.32 -22.56 26.98
CA ASP A 178 -0.29 -23.37 26.31
C ASP A 178 -0.62 -23.71 24.85
N PHE A 179 -1.68 -23.10 24.30
CA PHE A 179 -2.10 -23.23 22.90
C PHE A 179 -2.19 -21.86 22.21
N PRO A 180 -2.13 -21.81 20.87
CA PRO A 180 -2.17 -20.55 20.13
C PRO A 180 -3.50 -19.81 20.30
N VAL A 181 -3.41 -18.51 20.58
CA VAL A 181 -4.55 -17.61 20.63
C VAL A 181 -4.36 -16.53 19.59
N VAL A 182 -5.34 -16.38 18.71
CA VAL A 182 -5.30 -15.36 17.65
C VAL A 182 -6.59 -14.56 17.60
N MET A 183 -6.49 -13.30 17.21
CA MET A 183 -7.61 -12.45 16.85
C MET A 183 -7.71 -12.32 15.33
N VAL A 184 -8.94 -12.29 14.81
CA VAL A 184 -9.26 -11.99 13.41
C VAL A 184 -10.35 -10.93 13.32
N SER A 185 -10.39 -10.21 12.21
CA SER A 185 -11.47 -9.25 11.94
C SER A 185 -12.80 -9.95 11.67
N TYR A 186 -13.90 -9.19 11.80
CA TYR A 186 -15.23 -9.67 11.44
C TYR A 186 -15.31 -10.07 9.95
N SER A 187 -14.73 -9.26 9.07
CA SER A 187 -14.68 -9.51 7.61
C SER A 187 -13.89 -10.79 7.27
N SER A 188 -12.77 -11.02 7.97
CA SER A 188 -11.98 -12.25 7.83
C SER A 188 -12.77 -13.48 8.26
N ALA A 189 -13.50 -13.40 9.38
CA ALA A 189 -14.40 -14.47 9.81
C ALA A 189 -15.57 -14.69 8.83
N GLY A 190 -16.10 -13.63 8.23
CA GLY A 190 -17.08 -13.72 7.14
C GLY A 190 -16.54 -14.47 5.92
N THR A 191 -15.27 -14.27 5.57
CA THR A 191 -14.60 -15.01 4.48
C THR A 191 -14.46 -16.49 4.83
N LEU A 192 -14.11 -16.80 6.07
CA LEU A 192 -13.98 -18.17 6.57
C LEU A 192 -15.31 -18.94 6.51
N THR A 193 -16.42 -18.28 6.87
CA THR A 193 -17.78 -18.88 6.86
C THR A 193 -18.45 -18.91 5.49
N SER A 194 -17.90 -18.21 4.49
CA SER A 194 -18.47 -18.18 3.13
C SER A 194 -18.10 -19.40 2.26
N GLY A 195 -17.15 -20.23 2.71
CA GLY A 195 -16.53 -21.29 1.92
C GLY A 195 -16.88 -22.72 2.31
N GLY A 196 -17.63 -22.95 3.40
CA GLY A 196 -17.93 -24.27 3.95
C GLY A 196 -19.36 -24.75 3.73
N ASP A 197 -19.64 -25.96 4.22
CA ASP A 197 -20.93 -26.63 4.10
C ASP A 197 -21.96 -26.08 5.11
N GLU A 198 -23.25 -26.04 4.75
CA GLU A 198 -24.31 -25.53 5.64
C GLU A 198 -24.41 -26.33 6.96
N SER A 199 -23.99 -27.61 6.90
CA SER A 199 -23.95 -28.52 8.05
C SER A 199 -22.90 -28.15 9.12
N SER A 200 -21.88 -27.36 8.75
CA SER A 200 -20.80 -26.88 9.63
C SER A 200 -20.85 -25.36 9.83
N HIS A 201 -22.04 -24.76 9.75
CA HIS A 201 -22.23 -23.31 9.81
C HIS A 201 -21.38 -22.53 8.77
N GLY A 202 -21.08 -23.15 7.62
CA GLY A 202 -20.26 -22.55 6.57
C GLY A 202 -18.75 -22.55 6.84
N MET A 203 -18.29 -23.17 7.93
CA MET A 203 -16.86 -23.27 8.25
C MET A 203 -16.17 -24.39 7.46
N PRO A 204 -14.87 -24.26 7.12
CA PRO A 204 -14.12 -25.33 6.47
C PRO A 204 -13.83 -26.48 7.43
N ASP A 205 -13.72 -27.71 6.90
CA ASP A 205 -13.43 -28.92 7.70
C ASP A 205 -12.12 -28.83 8.50
N ARG A 206 -11.14 -28.10 7.98
CA ARG A 206 -9.81 -27.97 8.58
C ARG A 206 -9.18 -26.64 8.20
N VAL A 207 -8.52 -26.03 9.18
CA VAL A 207 -7.71 -24.82 9.02
C VAL A 207 -6.27 -25.08 9.46
N ARG A 208 -5.34 -24.34 8.87
CA ARG A 208 -3.92 -24.29 9.26
C ARG A 208 -3.60 -22.91 9.78
N LEU A 209 -3.14 -22.85 11.02
CA LEU A 209 -2.57 -21.65 11.61
C LEU A 209 -1.05 -21.72 11.49
N TYR A 210 -0.41 -20.68 10.97
CA TYR A 210 1.04 -20.57 10.89
C TYR A 210 1.50 -19.11 10.98
N ALA A 211 2.79 -18.89 11.22
CA ALA A 211 3.35 -17.55 11.36
C ALA A 211 3.28 -16.77 10.04
N GLY A 212 2.94 -15.47 10.09
CA GLY A 212 2.81 -14.63 8.90
C GLY A 212 4.14 -14.42 8.17
N GLY A 213 5.26 -14.46 8.88
CA GLY A 213 6.60 -14.24 8.31
C GLY A 213 6.70 -12.89 7.62
N ASP A 214 7.27 -12.87 6.42
CA ASP A 214 7.43 -11.65 5.61
C ASP A 214 6.19 -11.32 4.77
N ARG A 215 5.05 -11.99 5.00
CA ARG A 215 3.82 -11.73 4.25
C ARG A 215 3.28 -10.33 4.60
N PRO A 216 2.78 -9.56 3.62
CA PRO A 216 2.08 -8.33 3.90
C PRO A 216 0.82 -8.57 4.74
N PHE A 217 0.62 -7.72 5.75
CA PHE A 217 -0.57 -7.73 6.61
C PHE A 217 -1.04 -6.29 6.88
N PHE A 218 -2.29 -6.14 7.28
CA PHE A 218 -2.97 -4.85 7.35
C PHE A 218 -3.11 -4.35 8.79
N GLU A 219 -3.08 -3.03 8.94
CA GLU A 219 -3.44 -2.36 10.18
C GLU A 219 -4.32 -1.16 9.86
N ASP A 220 -5.55 -1.19 10.36
CA ASP A 220 -6.48 -0.07 10.20
C ASP A 220 -6.09 1.11 11.08
N VAL A 221 -6.12 2.30 10.49
CA VAL A 221 -5.76 3.55 11.17
C VAL A 221 -6.98 4.45 11.29
N VAL A 222 -7.64 4.72 10.16
CA VAL A 222 -8.89 5.47 10.08
C VAL A 222 -9.80 4.77 9.08
N SER A 223 -10.96 4.32 9.52
CA SER A 223 -11.87 3.55 8.64
C SER A 223 -12.59 4.44 7.62
N GLN A 224 -12.91 5.69 7.97
CA GLN A 224 -13.65 6.63 7.11
C GLN A 224 -13.21 8.08 7.30
N ASN A 225 -13.29 8.89 6.23
CA ASN A 225 -13.08 10.35 6.22
C ASN A 225 -11.73 10.81 6.84
N PRO A 226 -10.57 10.41 6.29
CA PRO A 226 -10.40 9.57 5.10
C PRO A 226 -10.10 8.13 5.48
N THR A 227 -10.26 7.20 4.53
CA THR A 227 -9.79 5.83 4.74
C THR A 227 -8.26 5.81 4.70
N VAL A 228 -7.65 5.47 5.83
CA VAL A 228 -6.20 5.30 6.00
C VAL A 228 -5.93 3.95 6.65
N TYR A 229 -5.06 3.17 6.03
CA TYR A 229 -4.59 1.91 6.57
C TYR A 229 -3.11 1.72 6.27
N LEU A 230 -2.45 0.87 7.04
CA LEU A 230 -1.07 0.49 6.84
C LEU A 230 -0.97 -0.90 6.23
N ILE A 231 0.02 -1.08 5.38
CA ILE A 231 0.45 -2.39 4.90
C ILE A 231 1.86 -2.61 5.43
N HIS A 232 1.98 -3.52 6.38
CA HIS A 232 3.26 -3.98 6.90
C HIS A 232 3.93 -4.91 5.88
N ASN A 233 5.26 -4.96 5.89
CA ASN A 233 6.06 -5.84 5.03
C ASN A 233 5.71 -5.76 3.53
N LEU A 234 5.29 -4.58 3.05
CA LEU A 234 4.94 -4.42 1.64
C LEU A 234 6.19 -4.60 0.76
N LEU A 235 7.30 -3.99 1.16
CA LEU A 235 8.61 -4.14 0.52
C LEU A 235 9.60 -4.80 1.47
N SER A 236 10.44 -5.67 0.91
CA SER A 236 11.57 -6.21 1.66
C SER A 236 12.65 -5.13 1.87
N SER A 237 13.54 -5.38 2.83
CA SER A 237 14.66 -4.47 3.10
C SER A 237 15.55 -4.26 1.87
N GLU A 238 15.77 -5.30 1.08
CA GLU A 238 16.57 -5.27 -0.15
C GLU A 238 15.87 -4.49 -1.26
N GLU A 239 14.55 -4.61 -1.38
CA GLU A 239 13.76 -3.85 -2.35
C GLU A 239 13.77 -2.36 -2.02
N CYS A 240 13.67 -2.00 -0.74
CA CYS A 240 13.82 -0.62 -0.28
C CYS A 240 15.19 -0.05 -0.65
N ASP A 241 16.27 -0.79 -0.37
CA ASP A 241 17.63 -0.36 -0.69
C ASP A 241 17.85 -0.23 -2.21
N ALA A 242 17.28 -1.14 -2.99
CA ALA A 242 17.32 -1.09 -4.45
C ALA A 242 16.61 0.16 -5.02
N LEU A 243 15.49 0.58 -4.43
CA LEU A 243 14.79 1.81 -4.80
C LEU A 243 15.60 3.06 -4.47
N VAL A 244 16.21 3.12 -3.28
CA VAL A 244 17.10 4.22 -2.88
C VAL A 244 18.29 4.31 -3.84
N ALA A 245 18.98 3.20 -4.10
CA ALA A 245 20.10 3.13 -5.03
C ALA A 245 19.69 3.53 -6.47
N ALA A 246 18.48 3.16 -6.91
CA ALA A 246 17.97 3.55 -8.21
C ALA A 246 17.70 5.07 -8.32
N ALA A 247 17.46 5.76 -7.21
CA ALA A 247 17.23 7.21 -7.14
C ALA A 247 18.51 8.04 -6.98
N GLU A 248 19.62 7.42 -6.59
CA GLU A 248 20.89 8.13 -6.43
C GLU A 248 21.33 8.87 -7.69
N GLY A 249 21.81 10.11 -7.51
CA GLY A 249 22.18 11.00 -8.61
C GLY A 249 20.99 11.56 -9.41
N LYS A 250 19.74 11.21 -9.05
CA LYS A 250 18.53 11.64 -9.76
C LYS A 250 17.67 12.64 -8.99
N PHE A 251 18.05 12.97 -7.76
CA PHE A 251 17.34 13.93 -6.94
C PHE A 251 17.39 15.35 -7.52
N ASP A 252 16.24 16.02 -7.50
CA ASP A 252 16.05 17.43 -7.80
C ASP A 252 15.16 18.05 -6.71
N LEU A 253 15.29 19.35 -6.47
CA LEU A 253 14.44 20.06 -5.51
C LEU A 253 12.98 20.06 -5.98
N ILE A 254 12.03 19.92 -5.03
CA ILE A 254 10.59 19.86 -5.34
C ILE A 254 10.09 21.14 -6.07
N ASP A 255 10.76 22.29 -5.91
CA ASP A 255 10.41 23.54 -6.63
C ASP A 255 10.88 23.60 -8.10
N SER A 256 11.29 22.47 -8.68
CA SER A 256 11.47 22.42 -10.13
C SER A 256 10.15 22.78 -10.83
N ASN A 257 10.17 23.62 -11.87
CA ASN A 257 9.02 23.90 -12.74
C ASN A 257 8.61 22.65 -13.57
N ASN A 258 8.58 21.45 -13.00
CA ASN A 258 8.36 20.20 -13.72
C ASN A 258 6.95 19.65 -13.48
N LEU A 259 5.94 20.25 -14.11
CA LEU A 259 4.54 19.84 -13.97
C LEU A 259 4.22 18.46 -14.58
N LEU A 260 5.18 17.83 -15.26
CA LEU A 260 5.05 16.45 -15.75
C LEU A 260 5.33 15.42 -14.65
N GLU A 261 6.15 15.83 -13.68
CA GLU A 261 6.59 15.05 -12.53
C GLU A 261 5.90 15.51 -11.24
N ASP A 262 5.39 16.74 -11.20
CA ASP A 262 4.77 17.31 -10.01
C ASP A 262 3.36 16.77 -9.73
N VAL A 263 3.24 16.01 -8.65
CA VAL A 263 2.05 16.10 -7.80
C VAL A 263 2.23 17.36 -6.96
N ALA A 264 1.47 18.40 -7.30
CA ALA A 264 1.50 19.69 -6.64
C ALA A 264 1.41 19.47 -5.13
N THR A 265 2.52 19.83 -4.48
CA THR A 265 2.65 19.79 -3.04
C THR A 265 2.75 21.25 -2.56
N PRO A 266 1.64 21.99 -2.47
CA PRO A 266 1.65 23.43 -2.20
C PRO A 266 2.05 23.78 -0.76
N GLY A 267 2.24 22.78 0.11
CA GLY A 267 2.67 22.96 1.49
C GLY A 267 4.07 23.58 1.62
N GLN A 268 4.31 24.22 2.78
CA GLN A 268 5.66 24.67 3.15
C GLN A 268 6.60 23.47 3.19
N LYS A 269 7.84 23.63 2.74
CA LYS A 269 8.80 22.53 2.71
C LYS A 269 10.20 23.02 3.04
N LYS A 270 11.00 22.12 3.60
CA LYS A 270 12.39 22.42 3.94
C LYS A 270 13.27 21.20 3.66
N GLN A 271 14.28 21.39 2.81
CA GLN A 271 15.32 20.40 2.50
C GLN A 271 14.76 19.03 2.07
N VAL A 272 13.74 19.06 1.21
CA VAL A 272 13.15 17.87 0.60
C VAL A 272 13.46 17.87 -0.90
N GLU A 273 14.03 16.75 -1.36
CA GLU A 273 14.35 16.47 -2.75
C GLU A 273 13.49 15.31 -3.26
N ARG A 274 13.32 15.20 -4.58
CA ARG A 274 12.60 14.09 -5.20
C ARG A 274 13.32 13.53 -6.42
N ALA A 275 13.11 12.26 -6.71
CA ALA A 275 13.60 11.59 -7.91
C ALA A 275 12.50 10.72 -8.52
N HIS A 276 12.20 10.94 -9.80
CA HIS A 276 11.24 10.12 -10.55
C HIS A 276 11.93 8.90 -11.15
N LEU A 277 11.47 7.70 -10.79
CA LEU A 277 12.00 6.44 -11.32
C LEU A 277 11.20 6.03 -12.56
N TRP A 278 11.51 6.67 -13.69
CA TRP A 278 10.90 6.37 -14.99
C TRP A 278 11.20 4.94 -15.43
N LYS A 279 10.30 4.01 -15.12
CA LYS A 279 10.44 2.58 -15.40
C LYS A 279 9.28 2.09 -16.22
N GLY A 280 8.04 2.41 -15.86
CA GLY A 280 6.83 1.96 -16.52
C GLY A 280 6.90 0.47 -16.88
N LYS A 281 6.66 0.13 -18.15
CA LYS A 281 6.76 -1.25 -18.65
C LYS A 281 8.20 -1.75 -18.87
N LEU A 282 9.21 -0.92 -18.65
CA LEU A 282 10.63 -1.27 -18.74
C LEU A 282 11.25 -1.61 -17.38
N ALA A 283 10.43 -1.80 -16.35
CA ALA A 283 10.87 -2.30 -15.05
C ALA A 283 11.59 -3.64 -15.19
N SER A 284 12.60 -3.88 -14.34
CA SER A 284 13.25 -5.18 -14.20
C SER A 284 12.26 -6.24 -13.73
N HIS A 285 12.64 -7.52 -13.81
CA HIS A 285 11.81 -8.60 -13.28
C HIS A 285 11.43 -8.38 -11.81
N SER A 286 12.41 -8.06 -10.97
CA SER A 286 12.18 -7.70 -9.56
C SER A 286 11.24 -6.50 -9.39
N GLY A 287 11.34 -5.49 -10.25
CA GLY A 287 10.42 -4.35 -10.22
C GLY A 287 9.00 -4.75 -10.60
N GLN A 288 8.83 -5.69 -11.54
CA GLN A 288 7.52 -6.22 -11.91
C GLN A 288 6.90 -7.06 -10.79
N GLU A 289 7.70 -7.85 -10.07
CA GLU A 289 7.25 -8.60 -8.89
C GLU A 289 6.74 -7.66 -7.78
N VAL A 290 7.41 -6.53 -7.56
CA VAL A 290 6.94 -5.49 -6.63
C VAL A 290 5.61 -4.89 -7.09
N GLU A 291 5.47 -4.54 -8.37
CA GLU A 291 4.21 -4.01 -8.92
C GLU A 291 3.05 -5.02 -8.80
N GLU A 292 3.33 -6.30 -9.06
CA GLU A 292 2.35 -7.38 -8.93
C GLU A 292 1.95 -7.62 -7.48
N ARG A 293 2.89 -7.54 -6.53
CA ARG A 293 2.59 -7.62 -5.10
C ARG A 293 1.70 -6.46 -4.65
N ILE A 294 2.02 -5.23 -5.06
CA ILE A 294 1.20 -4.04 -4.77
C ILE A 294 -0.21 -4.22 -5.34
N GLU A 295 -0.34 -4.69 -6.58
CA GLU A 295 -1.62 -5.00 -7.22
C GLU A 295 -2.42 -6.06 -6.46
N GLN A 296 -1.77 -7.16 -6.03
CA GLN A 296 -2.42 -8.24 -5.29
C GLN A 296 -2.89 -7.81 -3.90
N VAL A 297 -2.07 -7.05 -3.18
CA VAL A 297 -2.37 -6.64 -1.80
C VAL A 297 -3.40 -5.51 -1.78
N THR A 298 -3.29 -4.51 -2.66
CA THR A 298 -4.21 -3.36 -2.68
C THR A 298 -5.45 -3.58 -3.52
N ALA A 299 -5.49 -4.62 -4.35
CA ALA A 299 -6.50 -4.87 -5.37
C ALA A 299 -6.65 -3.75 -6.43
N PHE A 300 -5.77 -2.75 -6.42
CA PHE A 300 -5.73 -1.73 -7.47
C PHE A 300 -5.02 -2.28 -8.72
N PRO A 301 -5.60 -2.12 -9.93
CA PRO A 301 -4.96 -2.62 -11.14
C PRO A 301 -3.66 -1.88 -11.43
N LYS A 302 -2.61 -2.61 -11.77
CA LYS A 302 -1.28 -2.00 -11.99
C LYS A 302 -1.23 -1.01 -13.13
N GLU A 303 -2.19 -1.04 -14.07
CA GLU A 303 -2.35 -0.08 -15.16
C GLU A 303 -2.62 1.35 -14.64
N HIS A 304 -3.18 1.47 -13.44
CA HIS A 304 -3.59 2.72 -12.81
C HIS A 304 -2.49 3.36 -11.98
N PHE A 305 -1.40 2.64 -11.73
CA PHE A 305 -0.30 3.15 -10.95
C PHE A 305 0.61 4.10 -11.73
N SER A 306 1.07 5.15 -11.05
CA SER A 306 2.24 5.92 -11.45
C SER A 306 3.52 5.09 -11.31
N ASP A 307 4.60 5.57 -11.93
CA ASP A 307 5.95 5.16 -11.53
C ASP A 307 6.26 5.64 -10.11
N PHE A 308 7.27 5.04 -9.48
CA PHE A 308 7.73 5.46 -8.15
C PHE A 308 8.37 6.85 -8.18
N VAL A 309 8.02 7.65 -7.18
CA VAL A 309 8.64 8.94 -6.87
C VAL A 309 9.33 8.83 -5.53
N ILE A 310 10.65 8.93 -5.51
CA ILE A 310 11.43 8.81 -4.27
C ILE A 310 11.65 10.20 -3.70
N TYR A 311 11.15 10.44 -2.49
CA TYR A 311 11.38 11.64 -1.70
C TYR A 311 12.54 11.40 -0.76
N LYS A 312 13.40 12.42 -0.61
CA LYS A 312 14.54 12.43 0.30
C LYS A 312 14.49 13.66 1.17
N TYR A 313 14.36 13.43 2.47
CA TYR A 313 14.42 14.44 3.53
C TYR A 313 15.84 14.40 4.08
N SER A 314 16.56 15.52 4.01
CA SER A 314 17.97 15.59 4.38
C SER A 314 18.18 16.49 5.59
N GLY A 315 18.68 15.92 6.68
CA GLY A 315 19.13 16.66 7.85
C GLY A 315 18.03 17.11 8.82
N GLU A 316 18.47 17.67 9.94
CA GLU A 316 17.58 18.08 11.03
C GLU A 316 16.63 19.21 10.59
N GLY A 317 15.35 19.01 10.90
CA GLY A 317 14.30 19.95 10.62
C GLY A 317 13.87 19.99 9.16
N SER A 318 14.21 19.00 8.33
CA SER A 318 13.59 18.81 7.02
C SER A 318 12.16 18.30 7.18
N TYR A 319 11.20 18.88 6.46
CA TYR A 319 9.78 18.57 6.60
C TYR A 319 8.99 18.89 5.34
N LEU A 320 7.77 18.36 5.28
CA LEU A 320 6.76 18.68 4.28
C LEU A 320 5.47 19.06 5.00
N GLY A 321 5.08 20.32 4.94
CA GLY A 321 3.92 20.86 5.65
C GLY A 321 2.60 20.35 5.08
N PRO A 322 1.47 20.74 5.69
CA PRO A 322 0.14 20.29 5.31
C PRO A 322 -0.15 20.50 3.82
N HIS A 323 -0.53 19.43 3.13
CA HIS A 323 -0.86 19.43 1.71
C HIS A 323 -1.84 18.31 1.35
N PHE A 324 -2.38 18.40 0.14
CA PHE A 324 -3.08 17.32 -0.54
C PHE A 324 -2.18 16.75 -1.63
N ASP A 325 -2.32 15.46 -1.93
CA ASP A 325 -1.71 14.88 -3.12
C ASP A 325 -2.58 15.22 -4.34
N GLU A 326 -2.23 16.28 -5.09
CA GLU A 326 -2.93 16.67 -6.32
C GLU A 326 -1.99 16.70 -7.52
N HIS A 327 -2.31 16.02 -8.63
CA HIS A 327 -1.55 16.18 -9.86
C HIS A 327 -2.21 17.22 -10.78
N PRO A 328 -1.54 18.34 -11.15
CA PRO A 328 -2.16 19.41 -11.94
C PRO A 328 -2.68 19.00 -13.31
N SER A 329 -2.18 17.90 -13.88
CA SER A 329 -2.33 17.55 -15.29
C SER A 329 -3.07 16.22 -15.52
N LEU A 330 -3.16 15.36 -14.50
CA LEU A 330 -3.81 14.04 -14.56
C LEU A 330 -5.09 13.95 -13.72
N GLY A 331 -5.45 15.03 -13.02
CA GLY A 331 -6.38 14.96 -11.90
C GLY A 331 -5.69 14.45 -10.63
N GLY A 332 -6.30 14.70 -9.47
CA GLY A 332 -5.80 14.13 -8.22
C GLY A 332 -5.83 12.60 -8.27
N PRO A 333 -4.79 11.90 -7.77
CA PRO A 333 -4.86 10.46 -7.57
C PRO A 333 -6.04 10.10 -6.65
N MET A 334 -6.71 8.98 -6.89
CA MET A 334 -7.77 8.47 -6.01
C MET A 334 -7.24 7.95 -4.68
N ALA A 335 -6.00 7.47 -4.68
CA ALA A 335 -5.30 6.94 -3.51
C ALA A 335 -3.80 7.13 -3.69
N THR A 336 -3.09 7.27 -2.57
CA THR A 336 -1.64 7.34 -2.54
C THR A 336 -1.10 6.21 -1.69
N LEU A 337 -0.07 5.55 -2.19
CA LEU A 337 0.76 4.63 -1.42
C LEU A 337 2.07 5.35 -1.09
N GLN A 338 2.35 5.53 0.19
CA GLN A 338 3.57 6.13 0.71
C GLN A 338 4.35 5.07 1.50
N ILE A 339 5.49 4.64 0.98
CA ILE A 339 6.30 3.55 1.53
C ILE A 339 7.58 4.10 2.12
N PHE A 340 7.86 3.78 3.39
CA PHE A 340 9.12 4.16 4.01
C PHE A 340 10.25 3.22 3.57
N LEU A 341 11.36 3.79 3.10
CA LEU A 341 12.49 3.01 2.58
C LEU A 341 13.63 2.83 3.58
N ASN A 342 13.52 3.46 4.75
CA ASN A 342 14.42 3.30 5.88
C ASN A 342 13.71 3.61 7.19
N ASP A 343 14.23 3.07 8.28
CA ASP A 343 13.80 3.43 9.63
C ASP A 343 14.32 4.83 9.98
N VAL A 344 13.52 5.56 10.77
CA VAL A 344 13.93 6.85 11.34
C VAL A 344 13.76 6.77 12.84
N GLU A 345 14.82 7.12 13.58
CA GLU A 345 14.82 7.02 15.05
C GLU A 345 13.90 8.04 15.73
N ASP A 346 13.87 9.29 15.23
CA ASP A 346 13.09 10.38 15.83
C ASP A 346 12.69 11.45 14.80
N GLY A 347 11.41 11.83 14.81
CA GLY A 347 10.78 12.73 13.85
C GLY A 347 10.50 12.09 12.49
N GLY A 348 9.99 12.90 11.55
CA GLY A 348 9.68 12.41 10.20
C GLY A 348 8.42 11.57 10.11
N GLU A 349 7.57 11.57 11.13
CA GLU A 349 6.27 10.90 11.11
C GLU A 349 5.34 11.57 10.09
N VAL A 350 4.37 10.81 9.59
CA VAL A 350 3.28 11.34 8.77
C VAL A 350 2.08 11.54 9.67
N VAL A 351 1.50 12.74 9.63
CA VAL A 351 0.32 13.07 10.45
C VAL A 351 -0.90 13.34 9.59
N PHE A 352 -2.04 12.86 10.07
CA PHE A 352 -3.37 13.14 9.54
C PHE A 352 -4.21 13.81 10.64
N PRO A 353 -5.04 14.82 10.31
CA PRO A 353 -5.95 15.40 11.28
C PRO A 353 -7.05 14.39 11.66
N SER A 354 -7.67 14.63 12.81
CA SER A 354 -8.91 13.96 13.20
C SER A 354 -10.12 14.78 12.77
N SER A 355 -11.27 14.12 12.55
CA SER A 355 -12.57 14.78 12.43
C SER A 355 -13.03 15.26 13.82
N ASP A 356 -13.32 16.56 13.94
CA ASP A 356 -13.87 17.17 15.17
C ASP A 356 -15.22 16.55 15.61
N GLU A 357 -15.87 15.73 14.78
CA GLU A 357 -17.19 15.17 15.05
C GLU A 357 -17.15 13.92 15.96
N ASP A 358 -16.00 13.28 16.16
CA ASP A 358 -15.91 11.93 16.80
C ASP A 358 -15.01 11.84 18.05
N ASP A 359 -14.57 12.96 18.64
CA ASP A 359 -13.63 13.00 19.80
C ASP A 359 -12.32 12.19 19.58
N GLN A 360 -11.98 11.82 18.35
CA GLN A 360 -10.77 11.05 18.02
C GLN A 360 -9.52 11.93 18.07
N LEU A 361 -8.39 11.35 18.50
CA LEU A 361 -7.10 12.04 18.43
C LEU A 361 -6.61 12.08 16.97
N PRO A 362 -5.84 13.10 16.58
CA PRO A 362 -5.17 13.08 15.28
C PRO A 362 -4.21 11.89 15.20
N VAL A 363 -3.96 11.44 13.98
CA VAL A 363 -3.14 10.25 13.71
C VAL A 363 -1.70 10.65 13.45
N LYS A 364 -0.76 9.86 13.97
CA LYS A 364 0.67 9.98 13.71
C LYS A 364 1.27 8.62 13.40
N ILE A 365 1.87 8.49 12.22
CA ILE A 365 2.45 7.23 11.72
C ILE A 365 3.97 7.36 11.66
N ALA A 366 4.64 6.53 12.46
CA ALA A 366 6.09 6.45 12.52
C ALA A 366 6.67 5.71 11.29
N PRO A 367 7.81 6.17 10.76
CA PRO A 367 8.46 5.55 9.61
C PRO A 367 9.20 4.25 9.98
N LEU A 368 8.70 3.11 9.49
CA LEU A 368 9.38 1.82 9.57
C LEU A 368 9.70 1.31 8.17
N LYS A 369 10.92 0.81 7.95
CA LYS A 369 11.37 0.33 6.63
C LYS A 369 10.43 -0.76 6.11
N GLY A 370 9.94 -0.59 4.88
CA GLY A 370 9.02 -1.51 4.21
C GLY A 370 7.54 -1.32 4.55
N LEU A 371 7.21 -0.52 5.58
CA LEU A 371 5.84 -0.14 5.92
C LEU A 371 5.30 0.85 4.87
N ALA A 372 4.07 0.61 4.44
CA ALA A 372 3.34 1.49 3.54
C ALA A 372 2.11 2.09 4.20
N ILE A 373 1.92 3.39 4.02
CA ILE A 373 0.68 4.10 4.30
C ILE A 373 -0.13 4.08 3.00
N VAL A 374 -1.39 3.68 3.08
CA VAL A 374 -2.34 3.85 1.98
C VAL A 374 -3.47 4.74 2.46
N HIS A 375 -3.63 5.88 1.80
CA HIS A 375 -4.73 6.80 2.07
C HIS A 375 -5.53 7.08 0.80
N HIS A 376 -6.85 7.05 0.93
CA HIS A 376 -7.77 7.33 -0.16
C HIS A 376 -8.00 8.84 -0.24
N ASN A 377 -7.54 9.47 -1.32
CA ASN A 377 -7.59 10.92 -1.50
C ASN A 377 -9.00 11.44 -1.88
N THR A 378 -9.91 10.55 -2.27
CA THR A 378 -11.24 10.93 -2.78
C THR A 378 -12.38 10.29 -2.01
N ASP A 379 -13.49 11.01 -1.90
CA ASP A 379 -14.76 10.50 -1.37
C ASP A 379 -15.43 9.50 -2.33
N GLU A 380 -16.59 8.96 -1.93
CA GLU A 380 -17.40 8.03 -2.73
C GLU A 380 -17.83 8.59 -4.10
N ASN A 381 -17.77 9.92 -4.29
CA ASN A 381 -18.08 10.60 -5.55
C ASN A 381 -16.82 10.91 -6.38
N TYR A 382 -15.65 10.38 -6.00
CA TYR A 382 -14.35 10.65 -6.60
C TYR A 382 -13.95 12.14 -6.56
N LEU A 383 -14.45 12.87 -5.57
CA LEU A 383 -14.03 14.25 -5.29
C LEU A 383 -12.97 14.24 -4.20
N LEU A 384 -11.99 15.15 -4.26
CA LEU A 384 -10.98 15.30 -3.21
C LEU A 384 -11.65 15.38 -1.84
N ASP A 385 -11.28 14.47 -0.95
CA ASP A 385 -11.74 14.48 0.43
C ASP A 385 -10.83 15.42 1.25
N PRO A 386 -11.34 16.53 1.81
CA PRO A 386 -10.52 17.46 2.55
C PRO A 386 -9.90 16.88 3.83
N ALA A 387 -10.39 15.73 4.32
CA ALA A 387 -9.83 15.05 5.47
C ALA A 387 -8.48 14.35 5.15
N THR A 388 -8.12 14.23 3.87
CA THR A 388 -6.89 13.58 3.37
C THR A 388 -5.65 14.46 3.43
N ILE A 389 -5.80 15.68 3.94
CA ILE A 389 -4.67 16.57 4.18
C ILE A 389 -3.70 15.90 5.16
N HIS A 390 -2.43 15.94 4.81
CA HIS A 390 -1.40 15.31 5.61
C HIS A 390 -0.10 16.12 5.57
N ALA A 391 0.76 15.85 6.54
CA ALA A 391 2.06 16.48 6.65
C ALA A 391 3.12 15.47 7.10
N ASP A 392 4.35 15.69 6.70
CA ASP A 392 5.51 15.00 7.22
C ASP A 392 6.17 15.91 8.26
N LEU A 393 6.18 15.46 9.51
CA LEU A 393 6.77 16.19 10.62
C LEU A 393 8.29 16.36 10.43
N PRO A 394 8.90 17.37 11.07
CA PRO A 394 10.33 17.61 10.91
C PRO A 394 11.19 16.48 11.47
N LEU A 395 12.21 16.06 10.72
CA LEU A 395 13.24 15.15 11.20
C LEU A 395 13.95 15.76 12.42
N LYS A 396 14.15 14.97 13.48
CA LYS A 396 14.88 15.42 14.69
C LYS A 396 16.33 14.92 14.70
N VAL A 397 16.64 13.89 13.92
CA VAL A 397 17.98 13.30 13.83
C VAL A 397 18.96 14.22 13.07
N LYS A 398 20.08 14.56 13.72
CA LYS A 398 21.17 15.32 13.10
C LYS A 398 21.91 14.50 12.06
N GLY A 399 21.93 15.00 10.82
CA GLY A 399 22.56 14.29 9.70
C GLY A 399 21.83 13.01 9.29
N GLY A 400 20.62 12.79 9.80
CA GLY A 400 19.75 11.69 9.37
C GLY A 400 19.13 11.94 8.01
N PHE A 401 18.60 10.86 7.43
CA PHE A 401 17.84 10.88 6.19
C PHE A 401 16.54 10.13 6.38
N LYS A 402 15.50 10.59 5.70
CA LYS A 402 14.27 9.81 5.49
C LYS A 402 14.03 9.70 3.99
N TYR A 403 13.84 8.47 3.55
CA TYR A 403 13.51 8.11 2.17
C TYR A 403 12.10 7.55 2.12
N VAL A 404 11.31 8.07 1.19
CA VAL A 404 9.93 7.64 0.98
C VAL A 404 9.73 7.37 -0.50
N ALA A 405 9.18 6.21 -0.85
CA ALA A 405 8.64 5.96 -2.18
C ALA A 405 7.15 6.29 -2.19
N LYS A 406 6.74 7.25 -3.00
CA LYS A 406 5.33 7.50 -3.30
C LYS A 406 4.95 6.82 -4.62
N LYS A 407 3.76 6.24 -4.63
CA LYS A 407 3.10 5.67 -5.81
C LYS A 407 1.64 6.11 -5.81
N TYR A 408 1.20 6.65 -6.92
CA TYR A 408 -0.12 7.26 -7.04
C TYR A 408 -1.05 6.35 -7.84
N VAL A 409 -2.29 6.21 -7.37
CA VAL A 409 -3.33 5.42 -8.03
C VAL A 409 -4.33 6.38 -8.68
N TYR A 410 -4.54 6.26 -9.99
CA TYR A 410 -5.48 7.11 -10.71
C TYR A 410 -6.78 6.37 -11.06
N THR A 411 -7.88 7.11 -11.21
CA THR A 411 -9.18 6.56 -11.67
C THR A 411 -9.12 5.96 -13.06
N LEU A 412 -8.25 6.48 -13.92
CA LEU A 412 -8.05 5.97 -15.28
C LEU A 412 -6.64 5.38 -15.43
N PRO A 413 -6.48 4.38 -16.31
CA PRO A 413 -5.16 3.84 -16.64
C PRO A 413 -4.17 4.93 -17.04
N VAL A 414 -2.95 4.84 -16.53
CA VAL A 414 -1.88 5.77 -16.91
C VAL A 414 -1.53 5.60 -18.39
N GLN A 415 -1.49 6.71 -19.12
CA GLN A 415 -1.34 6.67 -20.57
C GLN A 415 -0.01 6.01 -21.03
N PRO A 416 0.00 5.31 -22.19
CA PRO A 416 1.21 4.67 -22.71
C PRO A 416 2.39 5.62 -22.96
N SER A 417 2.13 6.90 -23.20
CA SER A 417 3.16 7.95 -23.26
C SER A 417 4.02 7.96 -21.98
N ARG A 418 3.40 7.87 -20.82
CA ARG A 418 4.08 7.86 -19.51
C ARG A 418 4.62 6.48 -19.15
N ARG A 419 3.94 5.40 -19.52
CA ARG A 419 4.38 4.03 -19.18
C ARG A 419 5.45 3.45 -20.10
N ILE A 420 5.64 4.01 -21.29
CA ILE A 420 6.58 3.48 -22.29
C ILE A 420 7.50 4.59 -22.79
N MET A 421 6.94 5.68 -23.33
CA MET A 421 7.75 6.70 -24.00
C MET A 421 8.65 7.46 -23.02
N MET A 422 8.13 7.92 -21.88
CA MET A 422 8.94 8.62 -20.87
C MET A 422 10.06 7.72 -20.30
N PRO A 423 9.81 6.45 -19.89
CA PRO A 423 10.87 5.51 -19.52
C PRO A 423 11.92 5.29 -20.61
N LEU A 424 11.54 5.19 -21.89
CA LEU A 424 12.50 5.06 -22.99
C LEU A 424 13.41 6.29 -23.09
N VAL A 425 12.83 7.49 -23.03
CA VAL A 425 13.61 8.72 -23.11
C VAL A 425 14.51 8.89 -21.89
N ALA A 426 13.95 8.72 -20.69
CA ALA A 426 14.69 8.80 -19.46
C ALA A 426 15.84 7.78 -19.45
N GLY A 427 15.61 6.54 -19.88
CA GLY A 427 16.63 5.50 -19.98
C GLY A 427 17.83 5.89 -20.84
N VAL A 428 17.61 6.56 -21.98
CA VAL A 428 18.70 7.08 -22.83
C VAL A 428 19.41 8.28 -22.21
N CYS A 429 18.73 9.03 -21.34
CA CYS A 429 19.21 10.24 -20.68
C CYS A 429 19.63 10.02 -19.22
N GLY A 430 20.16 8.84 -18.88
CA GLY A 430 20.70 8.57 -17.54
C GLY A 430 19.65 8.44 -16.43
N GLY A 431 18.39 8.24 -16.79
CA GLY A 431 17.24 8.07 -15.89
C GLY A 431 16.46 9.36 -15.60
N LYS A 432 16.91 10.52 -16.09
CA LYS A 432 16.17 11.80 -15.99
C LYS A 432 15.53 12.18 -17.31
N LEU A 433 14.40 12.88 -17.27
CA LEU A 433 13.82 13.47 -18.47
C LEU A 433 14.62 14.70 -18.93
N PRO A 434 14.86 14.87 -20.24
CA PRO A 434 15.42 16.09 -20.79
C PRO A 434 14.54 17.30 -20.53
N GLN A 435 15.16 18.43 -20.16
CA GLN A 435 14.47 19.70 -19.90
C GLN A 435 13.57 20.16 -21.06
N ALA A 436 13.94 19.85 -22.31
CA ALA A 436 13.14 20.17 -23.49
C ALA A 436 11.74 19.52 -23.48
N ILE A 437 11.61 18.29 -22.95
CA ILE A 437 10.33 17.59 -22.84
C ILE A 437 9.46 18.22 -21.76
N ILE A 438 10.06 18.54 -20.63
CA ILE A 438 9.40 19.21 -19.51
C ILE A 438 8.85 20.58 -19.96
N LEU A 439 9.68 21.37 -20.65
CA LEU A 439 9.27 22.67 -21.19
C LEU A 439 8.15 22.55 -22.22
N LEU A 440 8.21 21.54 -23.09
CA LEU A 440 7.14 21.29 -24.07
C LEU A 440 5.82 20.95 -23.37
N HIS A 441 5.86 20.08 -22.35
CA HIS A 441 4.68 19.74 -21.56
C HIS A 441 4.08 20.98 -20.90
N ASN A 442 4.89 21.77 -20.19
CA ASN A 442 4.42 22.98 -19.52
C ASN A 442 3.82 24.00 -20.49
N LEU A 443 4.44 24.20 -21.66
CA LEU A 443 3.93 25.10 -22.70
C LEU A 443 2.55 24.65 -23.20
N LEU A 444 2.34 23.34 -23.35
CA LEU A 444 1.04 22.80 -23.76
C LEU A 444 -0.01 22.99 -22.67
N LEU A 445 0.33 22.81 -21.40
CA LEU A 445 -0.57 23.11 -20.28
C LEU A 445 -0.93 24.59 -20.23
N GLU A 446 0.06 25.48 -20.32
CA GLU A 446 -0.15 26.94 -20.29
C GLU A 446 -1.05 27.41 -21.45
N LYS A 447 -0.83 26.86 -22.65
CA LYS A 447 -1.53 27.30 -23.86
C LYS A 447 -2.95 26.73 -24.00
N PHE A 448 -3.16 25.48 -23.58
CA PHE A 448 -4.41 24.75 -23.85
C PHE A 448 -5.21 24.38 -22.59
N GLY A 449 -4.69 24.69 -21.40
CA GLY A 449 -5.22 24.26 -20.12
C GLY A 449 -4.73 22.85 -19.74
N ALA A 450 -4.92 22.47 -18.48
CA ALA A 450 -4.42 21.22 -17.93
C ALA A 450 -4.86 19.98 -18.73
N GLU A 451 -6.17 19.73 -18.81
CA GLU A 451 -6.69 18.52 -19.46
C GLU A 451 -6.30 18.39 -20.95
N LYS A 452 -6.53 19.46 -21.74
CA LYS A 452 -6.24 19.43 -23.18
C LYS A 452 -4.75 19.47 -23.47
N GLY A 453 -3.97 20.22 -22.67
CA GLY A 453 -2.52 20.29 -22.77
C GLY A 453 -1.87 18.93 -22.55
N THR A 454 -2.25 18.23 -21.48
CA THR A 454 -1.84 16.84 -21.18
C THR A 454 -2.19 15.93 -22.34
N LEU A 455 -3.44 15.97 -22.82
CA LEU A 455 -3.89 15.12 -23.92
C LEU A 455 -3.10 15.36 -25.22
N TYR A 456 -2.78 16.62 -25.54
CA TYR A 456 -1.97 16.94 -26.71
C TYR A 456 -0.52 16.49 -26.55
N PHE A 457 0.06 16.65 -25.36
CA PHE A 457 1.39 16.15 -25.06
C PHE A 457 1.47 14.64 -25.25
N ASP A 458 0.49 13.91 -24.73
CA ASP A 458 0.44 12.46 -24.83
C ASP A 458 0.31 11.98 -26.28
N LYS A 459 -0.58 12.60 -27.05
CA LYS A 459 -0.70 12.35 -28.49
C LYS A 459 0.62 12.62 -29.21
N LEU A 460 1.27 13.74 -28.91
CA LEU A 460 2.56 14.08 -29.53
C LEU A 460 3.62 13.03 -29.21
N CYS A 461 3.73 12.59 -27.95
CA CYS A 461 4.68 11.55 -27.54
C CYS A 461 4.45 10.22 -28.26
N LEU A 462 3.21 9.88 -28.63
CA LEU A 462 2.89 8.65 -29.33
C LEU A 462 3.07 8.76 -30.85
N PHE A 463 2.67 9.87 -31.47
CA PHE A 463 2.71 10.03 -32.92
C PHE A 463 4.08 10.44 -33.46
N LEU A 464 4.84 11.26 -32.72
CA LEU A 464 6.11 11.81 -33.22
C LEU A 464 7.15 10.71 -33.50
N PRO A 465 7.36 9.70 -32.62
CA PRO A 465 8.30 8.62 -32.90
C PRO A 465 7.88 7.79 -34.12
N ALA A 466 6.58 7.51 -34.28
CA ALA A 466 6.06 6.78 -35.43
C ALA A 466 6.33 7.54 -36.74
N LEU A 467 6.11 8.86 -36.76
CA LEU A 467 6.41 9.71 -37.91
C LEU A 467 7.91 9.75 -38.24
N VAL A 468 8.77 9.84 -37.23
CA VAL A 468 10.24 9.81 -37.40
C VAL A 468 10.69 8.48 -37.98
N LEU A 469 10.19 7.35 -37.46
CA LEU A 469 10.49 6.02 -37.97
C LEU A 469 10.02 5.84 -39.43
N MET A 470 8.83 6.34 -39.77
CA MET A 470 8.35 6.35 -41.16
C MET A 470 9.23 7.19 -42.07
N GLY A 471 9.68 8.37 -41.61
CA GLY A 471 10.60 9.24 -42.35
C GLY A 471 11.97 8.60 -42.58
N LEU A 472 12.55 7.99 -41.55
CA LEU A 472 13.81 7.24 -41.65
C LEU A 472 13.68 6.02 -42.56
N GLY A 473 12.55 5.29 -42.48
CA GLY A 473 12.24 4.18 -43.38
C GLY A 473 12.16 4.62 -44.84
N SER A 474 11.53 5.77 -45.12
CA SER A 474 11.47 6.37 -46.46
C SER A 474 12.85 6.79 -46.97
N LEU A 475 13.68 7.40 -46.12
CA LEU A 475 15.07 7.74 -46.43
C LEU A 475 15.95 6.51 -46.71
N LEU A 476 15.79 5.45 -45.93
CA LEU A 476 16.47 4.17 -46.16
C LEU A 476 16.00 3.51 -47.46
N ALA A 477 14.70 3.51 -47.73
CA ALA A 477 14.13 2.95 -48.96
C ALA A 477 14.66 3.70 -50.20
N THR A 478 14.68 5.03 -50.17
CA THR A 478 15.24 5.85 -51.26
C THR A 478 16.75 5.66 -51.41
N PHE A 479 17.50 5.50 -50.31
CA PHE A 479 18.93 5.22 -50.36
C PHE A 479 19.25 3.83 -50.93
N VAL A 480 18.47 2.81 -50.57
CA VAL A 480 18.60 1.44 -51.10
C VAL A 480 18.22 1.39 -52.58
N GLN A 481 17.11 2.03 -52.98
CA GLN A 481 16.74 2.16 -54.39
C GLN A 481 17.81 2.92 -55.19
N GLY A 482 18.39 3.99 -54.62
CA GLY A 482 19.49 4.74 -55.20
C GLY A 482 20.81 3.95 -55.34
N LYS A 483 21.07 2.99 -54.43
CA LYS A 483 22.20 2.06 -54.56
C LYS A 483 21.94 0.99 -55.62
N ASN A 484 20.73 0.42 -55.68
CA ASN A 484 20.39 -0.59 -56.68
C ASN A 484 20.43 -0.02 -58.11
N THR A 485 19.94 1.20 -58.32
CA THR A 485 20.04 1.91 -59.61
C THR A 485 21.50 2.21 -60.00
N LYS A 486 22.36 2.60 -59.06
CA LYS A 486 23.81 2.78 -59.33
C LYS A 486 24.55 1.46 -59.64
N VAL A 487 24.12 0.34 -59.07
CA VAL A 487 24.65 -1.00 -59.37
C VAL A 487 24.22 -1.45 -60.77
N GLU A 488 22.97 -1.19 -61.16
CA GLU A 488 22.50 -1.43 -62.53
C GLU A 488 23.19 -0.55 -63.57
N GLU A 489 23.42 0.74 -63.28
CA GLU A 489 24.19 1.63 -64.15
C GLU A 489 25.65 1.19 -64.30
N LYS A 490 26.30 0.70 -63.23
CA LYS A 490 27.66 0.13 -63.31
C LYS A 490 27.71 -1.15 -64.13
N LYS A 491 26.71 -2.04 -64.02
CA LYS A 491 26.57 -3.22 -64.89
C LYS A 491 26.29 -2.84 -66.35
N GLY A 492 25.52 -1.77 -66.59
CA GLY A 492 25.26 -1.22 -67.93
C GLY A 492 26.49 -0.58 -68.59
N LYS A 493 27.34 0.12 -67.81
CA LYS A 493 28.60 0.70 -68.30
C LYS A 493 29.70 -0.35 -68.54
N ALA A 494 29.80 -1.39 -67.71
CA ALA A 494 30.73 -2.51 -67.94
C ALA A 494 30.40 -3.31 -69.22
N LYS A 495 29.12 -3.37 -69.62
CA LYS A 495 28.68 -4.01 -70.87
C LYS A 495 29.02 -3.18 -72.12
N LYS A 496 29.26 -1.86 -72.00
CA LYS A 496 29.60 -0.96 -73.12
C LYS A 496 31.10 -0.84 -73.41
N THR A 497 31.98 -1.26 -72.50
CA THR A 497 33.45 -1.24 -72.70
C THR A 497 34.04 -2.60 -73.15
N GLY A 498 33.22 -3.63 -73.32
CA GLY A 498 33.64 -5.00 -73.64
C GLY A 498 33.57 -5.45 -75.11
N THR A 499 33.40 -4.55 -76.09
CA THR A 499 33.20 -4.95 -77.50
C THR A 499 34.11 -4.19 -78.47
N LYS A 500 35.43 -4.40 -78.35
CA LYS A 500 36.37 -4.19 -79.47
C LYS A 500 37.21 -5.45 -79.64
N LYS A 501 36.80 -6.36 -80.53
CA LYS A 501 37.75 -7.26 -81.23
C LYS A 501 37.15 -7.96 -82.45
N LYS A 502 37.77 -7.60 -83.60
CA LYS A 502 38.12 -8.42 -84.78
C LYS A 502 36.98 -9.03 -85.63
N GLN A 503 36.61 -8.32 -86.68
CA GLN A 503 36.24 -8.94 -87.95
C GLN A 503 37.53 -9.39 -88.67
N LYS A 504 37.60 -10.69 -89.00
CA LYS A 504 38.50 -11.27 -90.02
C LYS A 504 37.71 -11.38 -91.33
N PRO A 505 38.34 -11.23 -92.50
CA PRO A 505 37.65 -11.32 -93.78
C PRO A 505 37.47 -12.80 -94.19
N LYS A 506 36.36 -13.11 -94.86
CA LYS A 506 36.22 -14.31 -95.69
C LYS A 506 35.48 -13.95 -96.99
N SER A 507 36.26 -14.03 -98.07
CA SER A 507 35.91 -14.37 -99.46
C SER A 507 34.44 -14.48 -99.85
N SER A 508 34.01 -13.63 -100.78
CA SER A 508 33.97 -13.93 -102.23
C SER A 508 33.82 -12.64 -103.02
#